data_AF-A0A4U1I1T6-F1
#
_entry.id   AF-A0A4U1I1T6-F1
#
_cell.length_a   1.000
_cell.length_b   1.000
_cell.length_c   1.000
_cell.angle_alpha   90.00
_cell.angle_beta   90.00
_cell.angle_gamma   90.00
#
_symmetry.space_group_name_H-M   'P 1'
#
loop_
_entity.id
_entity.type
_entity.pdbx_description
1 polymer ?
#
loop_
_entity_poly.entity_id
_entity_poly.type
_entity_poly.pdbx_seq_one_letter_code
_entity_poly.pdbx_strand_id
1 'polypeptide(L)'
;MKTCNKTPLALSTFSSVDLEDEPFQVVIAKGVFDIVPGAPLALASTQEVIALDEAVPFKIGTDILCQATAYAPGGVPVPSFRVGWAVGASTRHHTVTGPRARVYTPLLGWSLSPIVPVRRAPLGDALAREGEGYRYLRGDEEVILENLHPEYPRLTFRLPNLLVATALVDR
;
A
#
# COMPACT_ATOMS: atom_id res chain seq x y z
N MET A 1 29.00 1.73 -8.06
CA MET A 1 28.22 0.76 -8.87
C MET A 1 27.44 1.53 -9.93
N LYS A 2 27.47 1.10 -11.20
CA LYS A 2 26.66 1.72 -12.27
C LYS A 2 25.43 0.86 -12.52
N THR A 3 24.24 1.39 -12.27
CA THR A 3 22.99 0.66 -12.51
C THR A 3 22.52 0.88 -13.95
N CYS A 4 22.20 -0.20 -14.67
CA CYS A 4 21.63 -0.16 -16.01
C CYS A 4 20.19 -0.68 -15.96
N ASN A 5 19.22 0.19 -16.16
CA ASN A 5 17.81 -0.18 -16.19
C ASN A 5 17.38 -0.49 -17.63
N LYS A 6 16.96 -1.73 -17.87
CA LYS A 6 16.41 -2.19 -19.16
C LYS A 6 14.88 -2.29 -19.16
N THR A 7 14.24 -1.83 -18.10
CA THR A 7 12.77 -1.84 -17.92
C THR A 7 12.22 -0.42 -18.09
N PRO A 8 10.91 -0.28 -18.38
CA PRO A 8 10.25 1.03 -18.36
C PRO A 8 10.00 1.57 -16.94
N LEU A 9 10.38 0.83 -15.89
CA LEU A 9 10.12 1.18 -14.49
C LEU A 9 11.05 2.29 -14.02
N ALA A 10 10.57 3.20 -13.19
CA ALA A 10 11.41 4.13 -12.47
C ALA A 10 12.30 3.38 -11.46
N LEU A 11 13.57 3.75 -11.38
CA LEU A 11 14.57 3.04 -10.58
C LEU A 11 15.13 3.96 -9.50
N SER A 12 15.12 3.49 -8.25
CA SER A 12 15.88 4.08 -7.14
C SER A 12 16.81 3.01 -6.54
N THR A 13 18.01 3.41 -6.11
CA THR A 13 18.96 2.50 -5.48
C THR A 13 19.69 3.19 -4.34
N PHE A 14 19.84 2.53 -3.20
CA PHE A 14 20.64 3.02 -2.08
C PHE A 14 21.33 1.85 -1.36
N SER A 15 22.42 2.14 -0.66
CA SER A 15 23.13 1.13 0.13
C SER A 15 22.62 1.16 1.58
N SER A 16 22.61 0.00 2.23
CA SER A 16 22.20 -0.17 3.62
C SER A 16 23.05 -1.26 4.28
N VAL A 17 22.81 -1.54 5.55
CA VAL A 17 23.44 -2.63 6.30
C VAL A 17 22.37 -3.51 6.89
N ASP A 18 22.62 -4.82 6.94
CA ASP A 18 21.70 -5.77 7.56
C ASP A 18 21.83 -5.78 9.09
N LEU A 19 21.25 -6.79 9.75
CA LEU A 19 21.29 -6.91 11.22
C LEU A 19 22.69 -7.25 11.76
N GLU A 20 23.62 -7.69 10.91
CA GLU A 20 24.99 -8.04 11.25
C GLU A 20 25.99 -6.95 10.81
N ASP A 21 25.49 -5.76 10.46
CA ASP A 21 26.26 -4.63 9.90
C ASP A 21 26.90 -4.92 8.53
N GLU A 22 26.48 -5.99 7.84
CA GLU A 22 27.00 -6.33 6.52
C GLU A 22 26.34 -5.46 5.44
N PRO A 23 27.13 -4.83 4.54
CA PRO A 23 26.60 -3.92 3.54
C PRO A 23 25.83 -4.67 2.44
N PHE A 24 24.65 -4.15 2.10
CA PHE A 24 23.88 -4.62 0.96
C PHE A 24 23.32 -3.46 0.13
N GLN A 25 22.91 -3.78 -1.09
CA GLN A 25 22.35 -2.82 -2.03
C GLN A 25 20.85 -3.02 -2.19
N VAL A 26 20.08 -1.95 -2.00
CA VAL A 26 18.65 -1.93 -2.28
C VAL A 26 18.42 -1.46 -3.72
N VAL A 27 17.52 -2.17 -4.40
CA VAL A 27 17.03 -1.82 -5.74
C VAL A 27 15.51 -1.72 -5.67
N ILE A 28 14.98 -0.54 -6.02
CA ILE A 28 13.54 -0.28 -6.07
C ILE A 28 13.14 -0.03 -7.51
N ALA A 29 12.22 -0.84 -8.03
CA ALA A 29 11.58 -0.63 -9.31
C ALA A 29 10.13 -0.18 -9.09
N LYS A 30 9.78 1.01 -9.59
CA LYS A 30 8.47 1.65 -9.43
C LYS A 30 7.77 1.70 -10.78
N GLY A 31 6.49 1.31 -10.81
CA GLY A 31 5.70 1.35 -12.03
C GLY A 31 4.23 1.61 -11.75
N VAL A 32 3.57 2.19 -12.74
CA VAL A 32 2.11 2.33 -12.79
C VAL A 32 1.55 1.12 -13.52
N PHE A 33 0.50 0.55 -12.94
CA PHE A 33 -0.16 -0.65 -13.45
C PHE A 33 -1.66 -0.43 -13.58
N ASP A 34 -2.23 -0.99 -14.64
CA ASP A 34 -3.67 -1.04 -14.84
C ASP A 34 -4.27 -2.16 -13.99
N ILE A 35 -5.27 -1.81 -13.18
CA ILE A 35 -6.04 -2.78 -12.39
C ILE A 35 -7.26 -3.20 -13.20
N VAL A 36 -7.25 -4.44 -13.66
CA VAL A 36 -8.39 -5.06 -14.35
C VAL A 36 -8.98 -6.14 -13.44
N PRO A 37 -10.28 -6.10 -13.11
CA PRO A 37 -10.91 -7.11 -12.27
C PRO A 37 -10.66 -8.53 -12.76
N GLY A 38 -10.17 -9.38 -11.87
CA GLY A 38 -9.89 -10.80 -12.13
C GLY A 38 -8.65 -11.09 -12.96
N ALA A 39 -7.93 -10.08 -13.44
CA ALA A 39 -6.75 -10.24 -14.28
C ALA A 39 -5.45 -9.90 -13.53
N PRO A 40 -4.29 -10.40 -14.00
CA PRO A 40 -2.99 -9.88 -13.57
C PRO A 40 -2.85 -8.40 -13.91
N LEU A 41 -2.15 -7.66 -13.06
CA LEU A 41 -1.75 -6.28 -13.36
C LEU A 41 -0.97 -6.22 -14.68
N ALA A 42 -1.33 -5.26 -15.52
CA ALA A 42 -0.58 -4.93 -16.73
C ALA A 42 0.15 -3.62 -16.52
N LEU A 43 1.36 -3.46 -17.08
CA LEU A 43 2.03 -2.16 -17.07
C LEU A 43 1.20 -1.15 -17.84
N ALA A 44 0.90 -0.02 -17.20
CA ALA A 44 0.19 1.07 -17.84
C ALA A 44 1.03 1.62 -19.01
N SER A 45 0.35 2.01 -20.10
CA SER A 45 1.00 2.62 -21.27
C SER A 45 1.72 3.93 -20.95
N THR A 46 1.34 4.58 -19.86
CA THR A 46 1.93 5.81 -19.35
C THR A 46 2.44 5.57 -17.94
N GLN A 47 3.71 5.90 -17.70
CA GLN A 47 4.32 5.81 -16.38
C GLN A 47 4.37 7.21 -15.76
N GLU A 48 3.91 7.33 -14.52
CA GLU A 48 3.96 8.57 -13.74
C GLU A 48 5.02 8.44 -12.63
N VAL A 49 5.58 9.57 -12.19
CA VAL A 49 6.56 9.58 -11.10
C VAL A 49 5.85 9.32 -9.78
N ILE A 50 6.06 8.14 -9.20
CA ILE A 50 5.55 7.78 -7.89
C ILE A 50 6.55 8.28 -6.83
N ALA A 51 6.20 9.37 -6.14
CA ALA A 51 6.90 9.80 -4.94
C ALA A 51 6.46 8.89 -3.78
N LEU A 52 7.29 7.90 -3.46
CA LEU A 52 7.19 7.13 -2.22
C LEU A 52 8.28 7.64 -1.29
N ASP A 53 7.96 7.82 -0.02
CA ASP A 53 8.99 8.08 0.99
C ASP A 53 9.92 6.86 1.06
N GLU A 54 11.19 7.05 0.72
CA GLU A 54 12.12 5.96 0.40
C GLU A 54 12.78 5.33 1.65
N ALA A 55 12.36 5.73 2.85
CA ALA A 55 12.88 5.18 4.09
C ALA A 55 12.35 3.75 4.31
N VAL A 56 13.04 2.78 3.72
CA VAL A 56 12.75 1.35 3.90
C VAL A 56 13.88 0.76 4.75
N PRO A 57 13.67 0.55 6.08
CA PRO A 57 14.63 -0.19 6.88
C PRO A 57 14.73 -1.64 6.39
N PHE A 58 15.80 -2.35 6.77
CA PHE A 58 15.91 -3.79 6.53
C PHE A 58 14.68 -4.52 7.08
N LYS A 59 14.12 -5.44 6.28
CA LYS A 59 12.93 -6.23 6.62
C LYS A 59 13.20 -7.70 6.31
N ILE A 60 12.91 -8.56 7.28
CA ILE A 60 13.09 -10.02 7.18
C ILE A 60 12.08 -10.64 6.17
N GLY A 61 11.04 -9.91 5.77
CA GLY A 61 10.04 -10.34 4.81
C GLY A 61 9.40 -9.18 4.03
N THR A 62 8.29 -9.46 3.36
CA THR A 62 7.56 -8.44 2.60
C THR A 62 6.64 -7.62 3.50
N ASP A 63 6.82 -6.30 3.44
CA ASP A 63 5.85 -5.35 3.97
C ASP A 63 4.84 -4.94 2.91
N ILE A 64 3.58 -4.85 3.32
CA ILE A 64 2.49 -4.42 2.45
C ILE A 64 1.99 -3.08 2.99
N LEU A 65 2.25 -2.03 2.24
CA LEU A 65 1.76 -0.67 2.51
C LEU A 65 0.56 -0.38 1.61
N CYS A 66 -0.50 0.19 2.18
CA CYS A 66 -1.70 0.55 1.45
C CYS A 66 -1.99 2.04 1.65
N GLN A 67 -1.64 2.84 0.65
CA GLN A 67 -2.05 4.23 0.53
C GLN A 67 -3.22 4.30 -0.44
N ALA A 68 -4.42 4.57 0.08
CA ALA A 68 -5.66 4.48 -0.70
C ALA A 68 -6.71 5.46 -0.21
N THR A 69 -7.77 5.63 -1.00
CA THR A 69 -8.99 6.28 -0.53
C THR A 69 -10.02 5.20 -0.19
N ALA A 70 -10.55 5.26 1.02
CA ALA A 70 -11.65 4.44 1.47
C ALA A 70 -12.98 4.99 0.95
N TYR A 71 -13.88 4.11 0.51
CA TYR A 71 -15.20 4.45 -0.02
C TYR A 71 -16.30 3.79 0.80
N ALA A 72 -17.26 4.56 1.28
CA ALA A 72 -18.40 4.04 2.00
C ALA A 72 -19.23 3.10 1.10
N PRO A 73 -19.72 1.96 1.61
CA PRO A 73 -20.53 1.02 0.86
C PRO A 73 -21.74 1.70 0.18
N GLY A 74 -21.96 1.37 -1.09
CA GLY A 74 -23.06 1.95 -1.89
C GLY A 74 -22.93 3.45 -2.17
N GLY A 75 -21.80 4.08 -1.86
CA GLY A 75 -21.59 5.52 -2.06
C GLY A 75 -22.40 6.41 -1.13
N VAL A 76 -23.00 5.86 -0.07
CA VAL A 76 -23.82 6.60 0.89
C VAL A 76 -22.93 7.09 2.05
N PRO A 77 -23.00 8.38 2.45
CA PRO A 77 -22.28 8.84 3.63
C PRO A 77 -22.74 8.09 4.89
N VAL A 78 -21.80 7.45 5.59
CA VAL A 78 -22.07 6.75 6.85
C VAL A 78 -21.08 7.16 7.93
N PRO A 79 -21.45 7.09 9.23
CA PRO A 79 -20.55 7.48 10.32
C PRO A 79 -19.26 6.66 10.35
N SER A 80 -19.36 5.35 10.08
CA SER A 80 -18.22 4.45 9.99
C SER A 80 -18.49 3.28 9.05
N PHE A 81 -17.41 2.73 8.49
CA PHE A 81 -17.47 1.56 7.62
C PHE A 81 -16.14 0.81 7.63
N ARG A 82 -16.17 -0.48 7.28
CA ARG A 82 -14.98 -1.34 7.21
C ARG A 82 -14.34 -1.24 5.83
N VAL A 83 -13.02 -1.23 5.82
CA VAL A 83 -12.18 -1.40 4.62
C VAL A 83 -11.20 -2.54 4.85
N GLY A 84 -10.63 -3.08 3.79
CA GLY A 84 -9.63 -4.13 3.90
C GLY A 84 -8.84 -4.37 2.63
N TRP A 85 -7.72 -5.04 2.80
CA TRP A 85 -6.94 -5.58 1.70
C TRP A 85 -6.34 -6.93 2.08
N ALA A 86 -6.12 -7.76 1.06
CA ALA A 86 -5.37 -9.00 1.17
C ALA A 86 -4.37 -9.11 0.04
N VAL A 87 -3.21 -9.70 0.32
CA VAL A 87 -2.19 -10.07 -0.68
C VAL A 87 -1.68 -11.45 -0.30
N GLY A 88 -2.00 -12.45 -1.12
CA GLY A 88 -1.73 -13.85 -0.79
C GLY A 88 -2.36 -14.24 0.55
N ALA A 89 -1.55 -14.74 1.48
CA ALA A 89 -2.01 -15.16 2.82
C ALA A 89 -2.19 -13.98 3.80
N SER A 90 -1.67 -12.80 3.49
CA SER A 90 -1.75 -11.63 4.37
C SER A 90 -3.08 -10.91 4.19
N THR A 91 -3.80 -10.66 5.28
CA THR A 91 -5.08 -9.93 5.25
C THR A 91 -5.11 -8.86 6.34
N ARG A 92 -5.69 -7.70 6.03
CA ARG A 92 -5.87 -6.56 6.94
C ARG A 92 -7.24 -5.94 6.76
N HIS A 93 -7.81 -5.48 7.87
CA HIS A 93 -9.05 -4.72 7.86
C HIS A 93 -8.99 -3.60 8.87
N HIS A 94 -9.61 -2.47 8.53
CA HIS A 94 -9.68 -1.29 9.37
C HIS A 94 -11.09 -0.71 9.36
N THR A 95 -11.45 -0.05 10.46
CA THR A 95 -12.69 0.74 10.53
C THR A 95 -12.37 2.19 10.25
N VAL A 96 -12.93 2.71 9.17
CA VAL A 96 -12.91 4.14 8.86
C VAL A 96 -14.04 4.79 9.63
N THR A 97 -13.72 5.88 10.31
CA THR A 97 -14.68 6.71 11.04
C THR A 97 -14.58 8.13 10.51
N GLY A 98 -15.73 8.78 10.32
CA GLY A 98 -15.77 10.19 9.95
C GLY A 98 -15.17 11.11 11.03
N PRO A 99 -14.92 12.38 10.69
CA PRO A 99 -14.30 13.31 11.62
C PRO A 99 -15.18 13.55 12.85
N ARG A 100 -14.51 13.77 13.99
CA ARG A 100 -15.13 14.15 15.26
C ARG A 100 -14.24 15.14 15.99
N ALA A 101 -14.84 16.12 16.63
CA ALA A 101 -14.14 17.15 17.40
C ALA A 101 -14.14 16.80 18.89
N ARG A 102 -13.13 17.29 19.62
CA ARG A 102 -13.21 17.37 21.08
C ARG A 102 -14.06 18.58 21.44
N VAL A 103 -15.17 18.35 22.13
CA VAL A 103 -16.10 19.39 22.55
C VAL A 103 -16.03 19.51 24.06
N TYR A 104 -15.83 20.74 24.55
CA TYR A 104 -15.91 21.02 25.96
C TYR A 104 -17.33 21.45 26.31
N THR A 105 -17.93 20.77 27.28
CA THR A 105 -19.23 21.13 27.84
C THR A 105 -19.03 21.53 29.31
N PRO A 106 -19.33 22.79 29.69
CA PRO A 106 -19.22 23.21 31.09
C PRO A 106 -19.97 22.25 32.02
N LEU A 107 -19.38 21.90 33.16
CA LEU A 107 -19.86 20.92 34.16
C LEU A 107 -19.81 19.43 33.74
N LEU A 108 -19.63 19.11 32.45
CA LEU A 108 -19.56 17.72 31.94
C LEU A 108 -18.17 17.35 31.38
N GLY A 109 -17.29 18.33 31.21
CA GLY A 109 -15.91 18.13 30.78
C GLY A 109 -15.76 17.95 29.27
N TRP A 110 -14.65 17.32 28.87
CA TRP A 110 -14.33 17.05 27.47
C TRP A 110 -15.03 15.78 26.99
N SER A 111 -15.77 15.91 25.89
CA SER A 111 -16.38 14.80 25.17
C SER A 111 -16.00 14.85 23.69
N LEU A 112 -16.44 13.84 22.94
CA LEU A 112 -16.30 13.82 21.49
C LEU A 112 -17.64 14.16 20.86
N SER A 113 -17.62 14.97 19.81
CA SER A 113 -18.82 15.22 19.02
C SER A 113 -19.36 13.91 18.44
N PRO A 114 -20.65 13.88 18.04
CA PRO A 114 -21.13 12.87 17.12
C PRO A 114 -20.21 12.78 15.88
N ILE A 115 -20.11 11.58 15.33
CA ILE A 115 -19.31 11.33 14.13
C ILE A 115 -20.03 11.93 12.93
N VAL A 116 -19.32 12.72 12.14
CA VAL A 116 -19.85 13.26 10.88
C VAL A 116 -19.82 12.16 9.81
N PRO A 117 -20.95 11.78 9.19
CA PRO A 117 -20.96 10.78 8.14
C PRO A 117 -20.10 11.19 6.93
N VAL A 118 -19.34 10.24 6.39
CA VAL A 118 -18.47 10.47 5.22
C VAL A 118 -18.71 9.43 4.14
N ARG A 119 -18.67 9.88 2.88
CA ARG A 119 -18.71 8.99 1.69
C ARG A 119 -17.34 8.42 1.35
N ARG A 120 -16.28 9.17 1.65
CA ARG A 120 -14.90 8.79 1.36
C ARG A 120 -13.96 9.38 2.40
N ALA A 121 -12.85 8.70 2.66
CA ALA A 121 -11.79 9.19 3.53
C ALA A 121 -10.43 8.70 3.02
N PRO A 122 -9.39 9.56 3.01
CA PRO A 122 -8.03 9.09 2.73
C PRO A 122 -7.55 8.15 3.84
N LEU A 123 -6.89 7.06 3.47
CA LEU A 123 -6.09 6.23 4.36
C LEU A 123 -4.64 6.72 4.27
N GLY A 124 -4.13 7.28 5.36
CA GLY A 124 -2.73 7.69 5.46
C GLY A 124 -1.80 6.54 5.88
N ASP A 125 -0.50 6.82 5.88
CA ASP A 125 0.59 5.85 6.09
C ASP A 125 0.63 5.21 7.47
N ALA A 126 -0.14 5.73 8.44
CA ALA A 126 -0.23 5.21 9.80
C ALA A 126 -0.81 3.78 9.91
N LEU A 127 -1.25 3.19 8.79
CA LEU A 127 -1.67 1.79 8.70
C LEU A 127 -0.56 0.86 8.20
N ALA A 128 0.64 1.38 7.96
CA ALA A 128 1.86 0.62 7.76
C ALA A 128 2.10 -0.28 8.98
N ARG A 129 1.91 -1.58 8.82
CA ARG A 129 2.43 -2.57 9.76
C ARG A 129 3.39 -3.46 9.01
N GLU A 130 4.52 -3.71 9.65
CA GLU A 130 5.48 -4.73 9.26
C GLU A 130 4.72 -6.04 9.01
N GLY A 131 5.06 -6.70 7.90
CA GLY A 131 4.46 -7.97 7.54
C GLY A 131 4.67 -8.97 8.67
N GLU A 132 3.60 -9.41 9.32
CA GLU A 132 3.65 -10.48 10.34
C GLU A 132 3.91 -11.87 9.71
N GLY A 133 4.28 -11.90 8.42
CA GLY A 133 4.65 -13.10 7.68
C GLY A 133 6.13 -13.08 7.32
N TYR A 134 6.90 -14.01 7.87
CA TYR A 134 8.32 -14.27 7.56
C TYR A 134 8.57 -14.77 6.11
N ARG A 135 7.75 -14.39 5.12
CA ARG A 135 7.84 -14.90 3.75
C ARG A 135 7.78 -13.79 2.73
N TYR A 136 8.68 -13.87 1.77
CA TYR A 136 8.66 -13.04 0.58
C TYR A 136 7.47 -13.42 -0.32
N LEU A 137 6.85 -12.41 -0.92
CA LEU A 137 5.91 -12.60 -2.01
C LEU A 137 6.64 -13.20 -3.23
N ARG A 138 5.96 -14.10 -3.94
CA ARG A 138 6.37 -14.69 -5.22
C ARG A 138 6.19 -13.74 -6.39
N GLY A 139 5.31 -12.74 -6.24
CA GLY A 139 5.06 -11.71 -7.24
C GLY A 139 3.85 -12.00 -8.13
N ASP A 140 3.15 -13.12 -7.92
CA ASP A 140 1.94 -13.51 -8.66
C ASP A 140 0.69 -13.61 -7.77
N GLU A 141 0.80 -13.20 -6.50
CA GLU A 141 -0.27 -13.33 -5.51
C GLU A 141 -1.58 -12.69 -5.96
N GLU A 142 -2.69 -13.30 -5.53
CA GLU A 142 -3.98 -12.64 -5.57
C GLU A 142 -4.01 -11.48 -4.58
N VAL A 143 -4.56 -10.36 -5.05
CA VAL A 143 -4.84 -9.17 -4.26
C VAL A 143 -6.34 -8.97 -4.21
N ILE A 144 -6.86 -8.71 -3.00
CA ILE A 144 -8.26 -8.37 -2.78
C ILE A 144 -8.29 -6.99 -2.12
N LEU A 145 -9.11 -6.09 -2.64
CA LEU A 145 -9.39 -4.79 -2.06
C LEU A 145 -10.88 -4.71 -1.69
N GLU A 146 -11.18 -4.27 -0.48
CA GLU A 146 -12.55 -4.10 0.01
C GLU A 146 -12.78 -2.63 0.37
N ASN A 147 -13.73 -2.00 -0.32
CA ASN A 147 -14.10 -0.59 -0.16
C ASN A 147 -12.92 0.39 -0.38
N LEU A 148 -11.98 0.02 -1.26
CA LEU A 148 -10.81 0.84 -1.65
C LEU A 148 -10.81 1.23 -3.14
N HIS A 149 -11.87 0.88 -3.88
CA HIS A 149 -12.07 1.29 -5.27
C HIS A 149 -13.42 2.02 -5.39
N PRO A 150 -13.51 3.13 -6.15
CA PRO A 150 -14.75 3.90 -6.28
C PRO A 150 -15.91 3.10 -6.91
N GLU A 151 -15.61 2.18 -7.82
CA GLU A 151 -16.61 1.42 -8.58
C GLU A 151 -16.82 -0.02 -8.09
N TYR A 152 -15.82 -0.61 -7.44
CA TYR A 152 -15.81 -2.02 -7.07
C TYR A 152 -15.71 -2.12 -5.55
N PRO A 153 -16.82 -2.34 -4.82
CA PRO A 153 -16.79 -2.53 -3.37
C PRO A 153 -15.91 -3.70 -2.93
N ARG A 154 -15.75 -4.69 -3.81
CA ARG A 154 -14.76 -5.76 -3.70
C ARG A 154 -14.08 -5.90 -5.05
N LEU A 155 -12.77 -5.69 -5.10
CA LEU A 155 -11.97 -5.79 -6.31
C LEU A 155 -10.90 -6.85 -6.10
N THR A 156 -10.82 -7.82 -7.00
CA THR A 156 -9.81 -8.88 -6.98
C THR A 156 -8.97 -8.78 -8.25
N PHE A 157 -7.66 -8.94 -8.13
CA PHE A 157 -6.70 -8.99 -9.25
C PHE A 157 -5.46 -9.78 -8.82
N ARG A 158 -4.46 -9.93 -9.70
CA ARG A 158 -3.18 -10.60 -9.35
C ARG A 158 -1.99 -9.69 -9.57
N LEU A 159 -0.95 -9.88 -8.77
CA LEU A 159 0.36 -9.27 -9.03
C LEU A 159 0.93 -9.75 -10.39
N PRO A 160 1.78 -8.94 -11.05
CA PRO A 160 2.10 -9.13 -12.47
C PRO A 160 3.13 -10.24 -12.76
N ASN A 161 3.63 -10.93 -11.73
CA ASN A 161 4.73 -11.90 -11.81
C ASN A 161 5.95 -11.37 -12.58
N LEU A 162 6.34 -10.12 -12.30
CA LEU A 162 7.46 -9.49 -12.98
C LEU A 162 8.78 -10.11 -12.53
N LEU A 163 9.51 -10.67 -13.49
CA LEU A 163 10.90 -11.04 -13.29
C LEU A 163 11.77 -9.79 -13.33
N VAL A 164 12.25 -9.35 -12.17
CA VAL A 164 13.27 -8.30 -12.08
C VAL A 164 14.64 -8.98 -11.99
N ALA A 165 15.38 -8.96 -13.10
CA ALA A 165 16.76 -9.44 -13.13
C ALA A 165 17.73 -8.27 -12.90
N THR A 166 18.49 -8.33 -11.82
CA THR A 166 19.58 -7.39 -11.53
C THR A 166 20.91 -8.11 -11.74
N ALA A 167 21.83 -7.49 -12.48
CA ALA A 167 23.20 -7.99 -12.62
C ALA A 167 24.18 -6.94 -12.07
N LEU A 168 25.09 -7.39 -11.21
CA LEU A 168 26.29 -6.63 -10.87
C LEU A 168 27.29 -6.83 -12.00
N VAL A 169 27.58 -5.77 -12.74
CA VAL A 169 28.60 -5.79 -13.80
C VAL A 169 29.80 -5.03 -13.27
N ASP A 170 30.84 -5.78 -12.91
CA ASP A 170 32.15 -5.22 -12.58
C ASP A 170 32.80 -4.70 -13.87
N ARG A 171 33.59 -3.62 -13.78
CA ARG A 171 34.36 -3.09 -14.90
C ARG A 171 35.84 -3.11 -14.58
#